data_AF-A0A3N2RDI4-F1
#
_entry.id   AF-A0A3N2RDI4-F1
#
_cell.length_a   1.000
_cell.length_b   1.000
_cell.length_c   1.000
_cell.angle_alpha   90.00
_cell.angle_beta   90.00
_cell.angle_gamma   90.00
#
_symmetry.space_group_name_H-M   'P 1'
#
loop_
_entity.id
_entity.type
_entity.pdbx_description
1 polymer ?
#
loop_
_entity_poly.entity_id
_entity_poly.type
_entity_poly.pdbx_seq_one_letter_code
_entity_poly.pdbx_strand_id
1 'polypeptide(L)'
;MAMRPTGLRQLLVMGLLMLVLAAVLACLIRAVRHWRDLRFAGLLAPAALLAAMPLGVEVGAALRTWRFERDLPRYQAMATWALARAVPGELVDVPIPPEARDLAYLVRVSDEPGCGRIVDFYWGVGFPVKHTARRYVELPRKIEDDACRGYWARGLRRGEHWFEASD
;
A
#
# COMPACT_ATOMS: atom_id res chain seq x y z
N MET A 1 12.20 16.48 -2.40
CA MET A 1 11.18 16.37 -1.33
C MET A 1 10.23 15.24 -1.68
N ALA A 2 10.12 14.22 -0.84
CA ALA A 2 9.10 13.19 -1.02
C ALA A 2 7.73 13.82 -0.74
N MET A 3 6.77 13.66 -1.65
CA MET A 3 5.44 14.26 -1.51
C MET A 3 4.54 13.40 -0.62
N ARG A 4 3.71 14.06 0.20
CA ARG A 4 2.71 13.42 1.06
C ARG A 4 1.80 12.48 0.25
N PRO A 5 1.60 11.22 0.67
CA PRO A 5 0.61 10.36 0.05
C PRO A 5 -0.78 11.00 0.22
N THR A 6 -1.57 11.03 -0.85
CA THR A 6 -2.95 11.54 -0.81
C THR A 6 -3.84 10.60 -1.59
N GLY A 7 -5.05 10.34 -1.06
CA GLY A 7 -6.01 9.45 -1.72
C GLY A 7 -6.37 9.92 -3.12
N LEU A 8 -6.56 11.23 -3.32
CA LEU A 8 -6.88 11.80 -4.63
C LEU A 8 -5.84 11.43 -5.70
N ARG A 9 -4.54 11.54 -5.41
CA ARG A 9 -3.50 11.19 -6.38
C ARG A 9 -3.50 9.71 -6.72
N GLN A 10 -3.73 8.85 -5.73
CA GLN A 10 -3.77 7.41 -5.94
C GLN A 10 -5.00 7.01 -6.78
N LEU A 11 -6.16 7.62 -6.52
CA LEU A 11 -7.36 7.45 -7.34
C LEU A 11 -7.17 7.95 -8.79
N LEU A 12 -6.50 9.10 -8.97
CA LEU A 12 -6.21 9.63 -10.32
C LEU A 12 -5.27 8.70 -11.09
N VAL A 13 -4.19 8.21 -10.46
CA VAL A 13 -3.26 7.26 -11.08
C VAL A 13 -3.99 5.96 -11.44
N MET A 14 -4.83 5.45 -10.54
CA MET A 14 -5.60 4.24 -10.79
C MET A 14 -6.61 4.43 -11.91
N GLY A 15 -7.30 5.57 -11.98
CA GLY A 15 -8.21 5.91 -13.08
C GLY A 15 -7.49 5.97 -14.44
N LEU A 16 -6.30 6.59 -14.48
CA LEU A 16 -5.47 6.62 -15.67
C LEU A 16 -5.04 5.22 -16.11
N LEU A 17 -4.62 4.37 -15.17
CA LEU A 17 -4.26 2.97 -15.45
C LEU A 17 -5.44 2.18 -16.02
N MET A 18 -6.65 2.39 -15.50
CA MET A 18 -7.88 1.75 -16.02
C MET A 18 -8.19 2.20 -17.46
N LEU A 19 -8.00 3.48 -17.78
CA LEU A 19 -8.16 3.99 -19.15
C LEU A 19 -7.13 3.38 -20.11
N VAL A 20 -5.87 3.28 -19.69
CA VAL A 20 -4.81 2.64 -20.48
C VAL A 20 -5.13 1.16 -20.71
N LEU A 21 -5.57 0.44 -19.67
CA LEU A 21 -5.96 -0.95 -19.79
C LEU A 21 -7.12 -1.14 -20.77
N ALA A 22 -8.16 -0.28 -20.69
CA ALA A 22 -9.28 -0.30 -21.62
C ALA A 22 -8.83 -0.05 -23.07
N ALA A 23 -7.91 0.90 -23.29
CA ALA A 23 -7.34 1.17 -24.61
C ALA A 23 -6.55 -0.04 -25.15
N VAL A 24 -5.71 -0.68 -24.32
CA VAL A 24 -4.96 -1.89 -24.70
C VAL A 24 -5.92 -3.03 -25.08
N LEU A 25 -6.98 -3.24 -24.30
CA LEU A 25 -8.00 -4.24 -24.60
C LEU A 25 -8.74 -3.94 -25.91
N ALA A 26 -9.10 -2.67 -26.16
CA ALA A 26 -9.74 -2.27 -27.40
C ALA A 26 -8.82 -2.50 -28.61
N CYS A 27 -7.52 -2.19 -28.49
CA CYS A 27 -6.52 -2.50 -29.50
C CYS A 27 -6.41 -4.00 -29.77
N LEU A 28 -6.41 -4.83 -28.73
CA LEU A 28 -6.35 -6.28 -28.87
C LEU A 28 -7.61 -6.86 -29.53
N ILE A 29 -8.80 -6.40 -29.12
CA ILE A 29 -10.07 -6.79 -29.75
C ILE A 29 -10.07 -6.41 -31.23
N ARG A 30 -9.62 -5.21 -31.58
CA ARG A 30 -9.49 -4.76 -32.97
C ARG A 30 -8.49 -5.62 -33.75
N ALA A 31 -7.34 -5.93 -33.14
CA ALA A 31 -6.31 -6.76 -33.76
C ALA A 31 -6.82 -8.19 -34.05
N VAL A 32 -7.59 -8.78 -33.13
CA VAL A 32 -8.24 -10.08 -33.33
C VAL A 32 -9.30 -10.02 -34.43
N ARG A 33 -10.15 -8.98 -34.45
CA ARG A 33 -11.19 -8.81 -35.49
C ARG A 33 -10.60 -8.65 -36.89
N HIS A 34 -9.47 -7.97 -37.00
CA HIS A 34 -8.77 -7.72 -38.28
C HIS A 34 -7.52 -8.59 -38.45
N TRP A 35 -7.45 -9.77 -37.83
CA TRP A 35 -6.24 -10.60 -37.84
C TRP A 35 -5.81 -11.04 -39.25
N ARG A 36 -6.76 -11.15 -40.18
CA ARG A 36 -6.51 -11.42 -41.61
C ARG A 36 -5.80 -10.27 -42.31
N ASP A 37 -6.09 -9.03 -41.91
CA ASP A 37 -5.55 -7.82 -42.54
C ASP A 37 -4.23 -7.37 -41.87
N LEU A 38 -4.17 -7.44 -40.53
CA LEU A 38 -3.06 -6.97 -39.72
C LEU A 38 -1.94 -8.01 -39.55
N ARG A 39 -2.23 -9.28 -39.87
CA ARG A 39 -1.35 -10.44 -39.67
C ARG A 39 -0.89 -10.57 -38.20
N PHE A 40 -0.03 -11.55 -37.91
CA PHE A 40 0.48 -11.81 -36.55
C PHE A 40 1.19 -10.60 -35.91
N ALA A 41 1.80 -9.72 -36.72
CA ALA A 41 2.51 -8.55 -36.22
C ALA A 41 1.61 -7.57 -35.45
N GLY A 42 0.33 -7.44 -35.82
CA GLY A 42 -0.63 -6.58 -35.12
C GLY A 42 -1.02 -7.07 -33.72
N LEU A 43 -0.72 -8.33 -33.38
CA LEU A 43 -1.01 -8.92 -32.08
C LEU A 43 0.18 -8.84 -31.10
N LEU A 44 1.41 -8.70 -31.60
CA LEU A 44 2.62 -8.77 -30.78
C LEU A 44 2.69 -7.66 -29.73
N ALA A 45 2.46 -6.40 -30.12
CA ALA A 45 2.55 -5.27 -29.19
C ALA A 45 1.54 -5.32 -28.03
N PRO A 46 0.21 -5.49 -28.26
CA PRO A 46 -0.74 -5.59 -27.16
C PRO A 46 -0.56 -6.88 -26.34
N ALA A 47 -0.17 -8.00 -26.96
CA ALA A 47 0.13 -9.23 -26.23
C ALA A 47 1.37 -9.09 -25.34
N ALA A 48 2.44 -8.45 -25.82
CA ALA A 48 3.65 -8.18 -25.04
C ALA A 48 3.36 -7.24 -23.85
N LEU A 49 2.53 -6.21 -24.05
CA LEU A 49 2.08 -5.31 -22.97
C LEU A 49 1.30 -6.05 -21.90
N LEU A 50 0.37 -6.94 -22.28
CA LEU A 50 -0.36 -7.76 -21.32
C LEU A 50 0.55 -8.76 -20.61
N ALA A 51 1.47 -9.41 -21.34
CA ALA A 51 2.43 -10.34 -20.77
C ALA A 51 3.43 -9.65 -19.81
N ALA A 52 3.67 -8.35 -19.96
CA ALA A 52 4.51 -7.57 -19.06
C ALA A 52 3.78 -7.11 -17.78
N MET A 53 2.45 -7.22 -17.69
CA MET A 53 1.70 -6.79 -16.50
C MET A 53 2.12 -7.51 -15.20
N PRO A 54 2.30 -8.85 -15.18
CA PRO A 54 2.78 -9.55 -13.98
C PRO A 54 4.13 -9.03 -13.49
N LEU A 55 5.07 -8.74 -14.40
CA LEU A 55 6.38 -8.15 -14.07
C LEU A 55 6.21 -6.79 -13.38
N GLY A 56 5.25 -5.97 -13.85
CA GLY A 56 4.92 -4.70 -13.21
C GLY A 56 4.44 -4.86 -11.76
N VAL A 57 3.67 -5.91 -11.46
CA VAL A 57 3.18 -6.21 -10.11
C VAL A 57 4.35 -6.61 -9.20
N GLU A 58 5.23 -7.49 -9.66
CA GLU A 58 6.40 -7.95 -8.91
C GLU A 58 7.39 -6.81 -8.62
N VAL A 59 7.74 -6.04 -9.66
CA VAL A 59 8.61 -4.86 -9.53
C VAL A 59 7.99 -3.84 -8.57
N GLY A 60 6.68 -3.62 -8.67
CA GLY A 60 5.96 -2.75 -7.74
C GLY A 60 6.06 -3.24 -6.29
N ALA A 61 5.91 -4.54 -6.04
CA ALA A 61 6.05 -5.12 -4.71
C ALA A 61 7.48 -5.02 -4.16
N ALA A 62 8.49 -5.26 -5.00
CA ALA A 62 9.89 -5.12 -4.65
C ALA A 62 10.25 -3.66 -4.31
N LEU A 63 9.82 -2.70 -5.13
CA LEU A 63 10.03 -1.27 -4.87
C LEU A 63 9.36 -0.79 -3.58
N ARG A 64 8.14 -1.28 -3.28
CA ARG A 64 7.47 -0.98 -2.01
C ARG A 64 8.25 -1.50 -0.80
N THR A 65 8.78 -2.72 -0.92
CA THR A 65 9.59 -3.37 0.12
C THR A 65 10.90 -2.60 0.34
N TRP A 66 11.65 -2.35 -0.73
CA TRP A 66 12.88 -1.56 -0.67
C TRP A 66 12.65 -0.17 -0.06
N ARG A 67 11.57 0.52 -0.46
CA ARG A 67 11.22 1.83 0.10
C ARG A 67 10.90 1.74 1.59
N PHE A 68 10.22 0.68 2.03
CA PHE A 68 9.95 0.46 3.45
C PHE A 68 11.26 0.28 4.23
N GLU A 69 12.13 -0.63 3.78
CA GLU A 69 13.40 -0.93 4.44
C GLU A 69 14.30 0.31 4.53
N ARG A 70 14.40 1.08 3.44
CA ARG A 70 15.13 2.36 3.42
C ARG A 70 14.58 3.36 4.43
N ASP A 71 13.25 3.49 4.51
CA ASP A 71 12.58 4.46 5.37
C ASP A 71 12.33 3.92 6.79
N LEU A 72 12.70 2.66 7.09
CA LEU A 72 12.41 1.96 8.34
C LEU A 72 12.90 2.72 9.60
N PRO A 73 14.11 3.31 9.63
CA PRO A 73 14.54 4.09 10.80
C PRO A 73 13.63 5.29 11.08
N ARG A 74 13.07 5.91 10.04
CA ARG A 74 12.12 7.04 10.17
C ARG A 74 10.77 6.57 10.70
N TYR A 75 10.30 5.42 10.22
CA TYR A 75 9.09 4.79 10.75
C TYR A 75 9.24 4.40 12.22
N GLN A 76 10.38 3.84 12.61
CA GLN A 76 10.67 3.49 14.01
C GLN A 76 10.68 4.73 14.90
N ALA A 77 11.42 5.78 14.52
CA ALA A 77 11.46 7.03 15.27
C ALA A 77 10.06 7.64 15.44
N MET A 78 9.25 7.63 14.38
CA MET A 78 7.89 8.14 14.41
C MET A 78 6.94 7.27 15.24
N ALA A 79 7.12 5.94 15.25
CA ALA A 79 6.33 5.04 16.09
C ALA A 79 6.61 5.30 17.58
N THR A 80 7.87 5.42 17.97
CA THR A 80 8.26 5.81 19.34
C THR A 80 7.69 7.17 19.71
N TRP A 81 7.78 8.16 18.81
CA TRP A 81 7.27 9.50 19.01
C TRP A 81 5.74 9.53 19.20
N ALA A 82 5.01 8.70 18.44
CA ALA A 82 3.55 8.59 18.52
C ALA A 82 3.12 7.88 19.82
N LEU A 83 3.77 6.77 20.18
CA LEU A 83 3.51 6.05 21.43
C LEU A 83 3.73 6.90 22.68
N ALA A 84 4.72 7.81 22.66
CA ALA A 84 4.99 8.73 23.76
C ALA A 84 3.91 9.81 23.95
N ARG A 85 3.01 10.00 22.96
CA ARG A 85 1.94 11.02 22.98
C ARG A 85 0.55 10.43 23.10
N ALA A 86 0.41 9.13 22.87
CA ALA A 86 -0.86 8.45 23.02
C ALA A 86 -1.22 8.34 24.50
N VAL A 87 -2.48 8.63 24.82
CA VAL A 87 -3.05 8.32 26.13
C VAL A 87 -3.32 6.81 26.18
N PRO A 88 -2.81 6.07 27.17
CA PRO A 88 -3.08 4.64 27.31
C PRO A 88 -4.58 4.35 27.35
N GLY A 89 -5.03 3.28 26.68
CA GLY A 89 -6.44 2.88 26.62
C GLY A 89 -7.31 3.65 25.60
N GLU A 90 -6.77 4.62 24.86
CA GLU A 90 -7.54 5.40 23.88
C GLU A 90 -7.07 5.18 22.43
N LEU A 91 -8.02 5.30 21.50
CA LEU A 91 -7.73 5.42 20.07
C LEU A 91 -7.45 6.89 19.74
N VAL A 92 -6.22 7.21 19.35
CA VAL A 92 -5.80 8.61 19.14
C VAL A 92 -5.16 8.79 17.77
N ASP A 93 -5.66 9.78 17.03
CA ASP A 93 -5.01 10.27 15.81
C ASP A 93 -3.88 11.22 16.19
N VAL A 94 -2.64 10.85 15.89
CA VAL A 94 -1.47 11.61 16.29
C VAL A 94 -1.05 12.54 15.14
N PRO A 95 -0.87 13.86 15.41
CA PRO A 95 -0.45 14.80 14.38
C PRO A 95 0.93 14.42 13.81
N ILE A 96 1.04 14.39 12.48
CA ILE A 96 2.30 14.00 11.81
C ILE A 96 3.22 15.22 11.70
N PRO A 97 4.46 15.16 12.26
CA PRO A 97 5.40 16.26 12.17
C PRO A 97 5.85 16.48 10.71
N PRO A 98 6.19 17.71 10.30
CA PRO A 98 6.45 18.06 8.90
C PRO A 98 7.44 17.14 8.18
N GLU A 99 8.50 16.72 8.86
CA GLU A 99 9.57 15.85 8.38
C GLU A 99 9.16 14.40 8.15
N ALA A 100 7.98 13.96 8.62
CA ALA A 100 7.46 12.60 8.46
C ALA A 100 6.17 12.55 7.63
N ARG A 101 5.69 13.68 7.10
CA ARG A 101 4.43 13.76 6.32
C ARG A 101 4.45 12.97 5.02
N ASP A 102 5.63 12.62 4.50
CA ASP A 102 5.79 11.76 3.32
C ASP A 102 5.62 10.28 3.62
N LEU A 103 5.61 9.87 4.90
CA LEU A 103 5.47 8.49 5.32
C LEU A 103 4.02 8.01 5.38
N ALA A 104 3.10 8.90 5.75
CA ALA A 104 1.70 8.61 5.97
C ALA A 104 0.84 9.87 5.83
N TYR A 105 -0.44 9.70 5.51
CA TYR A 105 -1.41 10.78 5.57
C TYR A 105 -2.13 10.85 6.92
N LEU A 106 -2.18 9.74 7.66
CA LEU A 106 -2.74 9.61 9.00
C LEU A 106 -1.88 8.66 9.83
N VAL A 107 -1.63 9.00 11.09
CA VAL A 107 -1.03 8.10 12.09
C VAL A 107 -2.02 7.93 13.23
N ARG A 108 -2.35 6.69 13.54
CA ARG A 108 -3.30 6.33 14.60
C ARG A 108 -2.62 5.42 15.59
N VAL A 109 -2.82 5.67 16.87
CA VAL A 109 -2.39 4.77 17.95
C VAL A 109 -3.64 4.14 18.56
N SER A 110 -3.63 2.83 18.71
CA SER A 110 -4.65 2.10 19.46
C SER A 110 -4.01 1.28 20.57
N ASP A 111 -4.77 1.07 21.64
CA ASP A 111 -4.43 0.15 22.71
C ASP A 111 -5.43 -1.00 22.67
N GLU A 112 -4.99 -2.13 22.13
CA GLU A 112 -5.86 -3.29 21.90
C GLU A 112 -5.67 -4.29 23.04
N PRO A 113 -6.74 -4.73 23.73
CA PRO A 113 -6.66 -5.67 24.83
C PRO A 113 -5.89 -6.92 24.45
N GLY A 114 -4.82 -7.20 25.18
CA GLY A 114 -3.97 -8.34 24.92
C GLY A 114 -2.96 -8.16 23.80
N CYS A 115 -3.04 -7.13 22.95
CA CYS A 115 -2.09 -6.91 21.83
C CYS A 115 -1.04 -5.84 22.14
N GLY A 116 -1.25 -5.09 23.22
CA GLY A 116 -0.44 -3.92 23.56
C GLY A 116 -0.75 -2.76 22.62
N ARG A 117 0.14 -1.78 22.59
CA ARG A 117 -0.06 -0.59 21.78
C ARG A 117 0.35 -0.84 20.33
N ILE A 118 -0.48 -0.33 19.43
CA ILE A 118 -0.34 -0.46 17.98
C ILE A 118 -0.28 0.93 17.36
N VAL A 119 0.62 1.12 16.40
CA VAL A 119 0.70 2.37 15.62
C VAL A 119 0.48 2.07 14.14
N ASP A 120 -0.59 2.62 13.58
CA ASP A 120 -0.94 2.49 12.17
C ASP A 120 -0.57 3.74 11.38
N PHE A 121 0.29 3.55 10.39
CA PHE A 121 0.71 4.57 9.43
C PHE A 121 -0.06 4.38 8.12
N TYR A 122 -1.16 5.10 7.95
CA TYR A 122 -1.97 5.00 6.74
C TYR A 122 -1.30 5.74 5.58
N TRP A 123 -1.01 5.03 4.49
CA TRP A 123 -0.21 5.55 3.37
C TRP A 123 -0.80 5.28 1.99
N GLY A 124 -1.76 4.34 1.87
CA GLY A 124 -2.45 4.06 0.62
C GLY A 124 -3.97 4.00 0.76
N VAL A 125 -4.62 4.21 -0.38
CA VAL A 125 -6.07 4.25 -0.57
C VAL A 125 -6.36 3.61 -1.94
N GLY A 126 -7.30 2.66 -1.98
CA GLY A 126 -7.68 1.88 -3.16
C GLY A 126 -9.18 2.00 -3.49
N PHE A 127 -9.61 1.25 -4.51
CA PHE A 127 -11.01 1.15 -4.93
C PHE A 127 -11.49 -0.31 -4.98
N PRO A 128 -12.65 -0.66 -4.37
CA PRO A 128 -13.44 0.18 -3.45
C PRO A 128 -12.58 0.65 -2.26
N VAL A 129 -13.03 1.67 -1.48
CA VAL A 129 -12.19 2.34 -0.47
C VAL A 129 -11.46 1.31 0.39
N LYS A 130 -10.16 1.15 0.08
CA LYS A 130 -9.28 0.19 0.71
C LYS A 130 -8.03 0.89 1.19
N HIS A 131 -7.85 1.03 2.48
CA HIS A 131 -6.69 1.64 3.08
C HIS A 131 -5.53 0.64 3.15
N THR A 132 -4.32 1.16 2.99
CA THR A 132 -3.12 0.41 3.35
C THR A 132 -2.39 1.12 4.48
N ALA A 133 -1.99 0.34 5.48
CA ALA A 133 -1.27 0.81 6.63
C ALA A 133 0.05 0.06 6.78
N ARG A 134 1.09 0.76 7.25
CA ARG A 134 2.24 0.10 7.88
C ARG A 134 1.96 0.12 9.37
N ARG A 135 1.91 -1.04 9.99
CA ARG A 135 1.57 -1.23 11.39
C ARG A 135 2.83 -1.56 12.18
N TYR A 136 3.04 -0.84 13.26
CA TYR A 136 3.98 -1.18 14.33
C TYR A 136 3.20 -1.79 15.50
N VAL A 137 3.68 -2.89 16.05
CA VAL A 137 3.11 -3.52 17.25
C VAL A 137 4.17 -3.58 18.34
N GLU A 138 3.86 -3.07 19.53
CA GLU A 138 4.77 -3.08 20.67
C GLU A 138 5.13 -4.51 21.12
N LEU A 139 4.18 -5.43 21.05
CA LEU A 139 4.35 -6.85 21.39
C LEU A 139 4.47 -7.72 20.11
N PRO A 140 5.68 -7.99 19.60
CA PRO A 140 5.89 -8.61 18.29
C PRO A 140 5.42 -10.06 18.22
N ARG A 141 5.39 -10.76 19.36
CA ARG A 141 4.91 -12.14 19.45
C ARG A 141 3.41 -12.28 19.16
N LYS A 142 2.67 -11.18 19.19
CA LYS A 142 1.21 -11.16 18.99
C LYS A 142 0.81 -10.59 17.64
N ILE A 143 1.77 -10.23 16.78
CA ILE A 143 1.51 -9.61 15.47
C ILE A 143 0.72 -10.52 14.52
N GLU A 144 0.84 -11.84 14.69
CA GLU A 144 0.15 -12.84 13.87
C GLU A 144 -1.19 -13.27 14.44
N ASP A 145 -1.48 -12.94 15.71
CA ASP A 145 -2.76 -13.19 16.36
C ASP A 145 -3.86 -12.40 15.65
N ASP A 146 -4.93 -13.08 15.24
CA ASP A 146 -6.04 -12.47 14.52
C ASP A 146 -6.70 -11.37 15.35
N ALA A 147 -6.70 -11.48 16.68
CA ALA A 147 -7.16 -10.42 17.58
C ALA A 147 -6.35 -9.12 17.41
N CYS A 148 -5.04 -9.24 17.18
CA CYS A 148 -4.13 -8.10 17.04
C CYS A 148 -3.98 -7.60 15.60
N ARG A 149 -4.36 -8.44 14.63
CA ARG A 149 -4.56 -8.01 13.25
C ARG A 149 -5.79 -7.12 13.11
N GLY A 150 -6.78 -7.27 14.00
CA GLY A 150 -7.98 -6.43 14.03
C GLY A 150 -8.82 -6.61 12.77
N TYR A 151 -9.32 -5.51 12.21
CA TYR A 151 -10.22 -5.52 11.05
C TYR A 151 -9.51 -5.68 9.69
N TRP A 152 -8.18 -5.78 9.65
CA TRP A 152 -7.42 -5.84 8.40
C TRP A 152 -7.59 -7.19 7.70
N ALA A 153 -8.18 -7.18 6.50
CA ALA A 153 -8.47 -8.38 5.73
C ALA A 153 -7.22 -9.11 5.24
N ARG A 154 -6.13 -8.38 4.99
CA ARG A 154 -4.86 -8.92 4.52
C ARG A 154 -3.71 -8.25 5.25
N GLY A 155 -2.61 -8.99 5.37
CA GLY A 155 -1.34 -8.34 5.53
C GLY A 155 -0.14 -9.25 5.49
N LEU A 156 1.02 -8.61 5.55
CA LEU A 156 2.32 -9.19 5.30
C LEU A 156 3.29 -8.74 6.38
N ARG A 157 3.92 -9.70 7.06
CA ARG A 157 4.97 -9.41 8.03
C ARG A 157 6.17 -8.78 7.31
N ARG A 158 6.63 -7.64 7.82
CA ARG A 158 7.76 -6.87 7.28
C ARG A 158 8.98 -6.86 8.21
N GLY A 159 8.81 -7.32 9.45
CA GLY A 159 9.88 -7.42 10.43
C GLY A 159 9.37 -7.97 11.75
N GLU A 160 10.18 -7.84 12.81
CA GLU A 160 9.79 -8.32 14.14
C GLU A 160 8.53 -7.62 14.64
N HIS A 161 8.51 -6.28 14.63
CA HIS A 161 7.40 -5.43 15.09
C HIS A 161 6.51 -4.90 13.97
N TRP A 162 6.83 -5.21 12.71
CA TRP A 162 6.26 -4.51 11.56
C TRP A 162 5.41 -5.41 10.67
N PHE A 163 4.26 -4.89 10.27
CA PHE A 163 3.30 -5.55 9.41
C PHE A 163 2.72 -4.56 8.41
N GLU A 164 2.59 -4.95 7.15
CA GLU A 164 1.86 -4.17 6.15
C GLU A 164 0.44 -4.71 6.06
N ALA A 165 -0.54 -3.87 6.35
CA ALA A 165 -1.95 -4.24 6.41
C ALA A 165 -2.76 -3.57 5.30
N SER A 166 -3.81 -4.24 4.83
CA SER A 166 -4.78 -3.70 3.88
C SER A 166 -6.16 -4.33 4.10
N ASP A 167 -7.21 -3.53 3.97
CA ASP A 167 -8.62 -3.98 3.96
C ASP A 167 -9.10 -4.34 2.54
#